data_AF-A0A258NVR2-F1
#
_entry.id   AF-A0A258NVR2-F1
#
_cell.length_a   1.000
_cell.length_b   1.000
_cell.length_c   1.000
_cell.angle_alpha   90.00
_cell.angle_beta   90.00
_cell.angle_gamma   90.00
#
_symmetry.space_group_name_H-M   'P 1'
#
loop_
_entity.id
_entity.type
_entity.pdbx_description
1 polymer ?
#
loop_
_entity_poly.entity_id
_entity_poly.type
_entity_poly.pdbx_seq_one_letter_code
_entity_poly.pdbx_strand_id
1 'polypeptide(L)'
;MPALYQGADLKLGEQLIAEHKCAACHQQKVGGDGSAIYRPAGRVNTPGVLRGMVESCNTELNLGLFPEEVTAISAVLNRDHYRFK
;
A
#
# COMPACT_ATOMS: atom_id res chain seq x y z
N MET A 1 -4.11 3.40 15.23
CA MET A 1 -4.28 3.51 13.77
C MET A 1 -4.16 4.98 13.48
N PRO A 2 -3.17 5.39 12.67
CA PRO A 2 -2.83 6.79 12.44
C PRO A 2 -4.04 7.61 12.00
N ALA A 3 -4.08 8.89 12.38
CA ALA A 3 -5.14 9.82 11.94
C ALA A 3 -5.28 9.86 10.41
N LEU A 4 -4.17 9.64 9.68
CA LEU A 4 -4.14 9.53 8.21
C LEU A 4 -5.09 8.47 7.66
N TYR A 5 -5.31 7.38 8.39
CA TYR A 5 -6.15 6.26 7.96
C TYR A 5 -7.51 6.24 8.67
N GLN A 6 -7.80 7.22 9.53
CA GLN A 6 -9.07 7.26 10.24
C GLN A 6 -10.21 7.43 9.24
N GLY A 7 -11.14 6.47 9.22
CA GLY A 7 -12.24 6.44 8.25
C GLY A 7 -11.89 5.82 6.89
N ALA A 8 -10.68 5.29 6.70
CA ALA A 8 -10.33 4.57 5.48
C ALA A 8 -11.14 3.28 5.35
N ASP A 9 -11.67 3.01 4.15
CA ASP A 9 -12.40 1.77 3.86
C ASP A 9 -11.42 0.62 3.59
N LEU A 10 -11.17 -0.19 4.61
CA LEU A 10 -10.26 -1.34 4.51
C LEU A 10 -10.76 -2.41 3.54
N LYS A 11 -12.08 -2.56 3.36
CA LYS A 11 -12.63 -3.55 2.42
C LYS A 11 -12.35 -3.12 0.98
N LEU A 12 -12.55 -1.84 0.69
CA LEU A 12 -12.18 -1.27 -0.60
C LEU A 12 -10.67 -1.43 -0.86
N GLY A 13 -9.83 -1.14 0.13
CA GLY A 13 -8.39 -1.32 0.01
C GLY A 13 -7.99 -2.77 -0.30
N GLU A 14 -8.58 -3.75 0.38
CA GLU A 14 -8.34 -5.18 0.13
C GLU A 14 -8.79 -5.59 -1.28
N GLN A 15 -9.96 -5.12 -1.72
CA GLN A 15 -10.48 -5.37 -3.06
C GLN A 15 -9.53 -4.83 -4.13
N LEU A 16 -9.10 -3.58 -4.01
CA LEU A 16 -8.20 -2.94 -4.97
C LEU A 16 -6.82 -3.62 -5.01
N ILE A 17 -6.28 -4.05 -3.87
CA ILE A 17 -5.02 -4.81 -3.80
C ILE A 17 -5.11 -6.11 -4.62
N ALA A 18 -6.24 -6.81 -4.50
CA ALA A 18 -6.50 -8.04 -5.25
C ALA A 18 -6.73 -7.76 -6.75
N GLU A 19 -7.56 -6.76 -7.05
CA GLU A 19 -7.93 -6.37 -8.42
C GLU A 19 -6.71 -5.96 -9.26
N HIS A 20 -5.87 -5.08 -8.71
CA HIS A 20 -4.66 -4.61 -9.39
C HIS A 20 -3.46 -5.55 -9.23
N LYS A 21 -3.68 -6.72 -8.61
CA LYS A 21 -2.67 -7.79 -8.46
C LYS A 21 -1.36 -7.26 -7.85
N CYS A 22 -1.45 -6.37 -6.86
CA CYS A 22 -0.28 -5.71 -6.29
C CYS A 22 0.74 -6.74 -5.79
N ALA A 23 0.28 -7.79 -5.09
CA ALA A 23 1.14 -8.87 -4.58
C ALA A 23 1.90 -9.62 -5.69
N ALA A 24 1.26 -9.87 -6.84
CA ALA A 24 1.88 -10.60 -7.95
C ALA A 24 3.00 -9.77 -8.61
N CYS A 25 2.74 -8.47 -8.86
CA CYS A 25 3.76 -7.56 -9.39
C CYS A 25 4.92 -7.41 -8.41
N HIS A 26 4.63 -7.30 -7.12
CA HIS A 26 5.65 -7.22 -6.07
C HIS A 26 6.52 -8.46 -6.01
N GLN A 27 5.93 -9.66 -6.04
CA GLN A 27 6.66 -10.93 -6.12
C GLN A 27 7.58 -10.99 -7.33
N GLN A 28 7.12 -10.55 -8.50
CA GLN A 28 7.96 -10.51 -9.70
C GLN A 28 9.13 -9.53 -9.58
N LYS A 29 8.94 -8.39 -8.91
CA LYS A 29 9.94 -7.31 -8.83
C LYS A 29 11.02 -7.56 -7.78
N VAL A 30 10.67 -8.13 -6.63
CA VAL A 30 11.61 -8.35 -5.52
C VAL A 30 11.89 -9.82 -5.20
N GLY A 31 11.18 -10.76 -5.84
CA GLY A 31 11.27 -12.19 -5.56
C GLY A 31 10.63 -12.59 -4.23
N GLY A 32 10.76 -13.86 -3.87
CA GLY A 32 10.22 -14.41 -2.62
C GLY A 32 8.70 -14.28 -2.53
N ASP A 33 8.20 -13.81 -1.39
CA ASP A 33 6.77 -13.56 -1.16
C ASP A 33 6.31 -12.16 -1.61
N GLY A 34 7.20 -11.35 -2.18
CA GLY A 34 6.93 -9.97 -2.60
C GLY A 34 6.88 -8.96 -1.44
N SER A 35 6.97 -9.41 -0.18
CA SER A 35 6.80 -8.54 0.98
C SER A 35 7.97 -7.58 1.20
N ALA A 36 9.15 -7.87 0.63
CA ALA A 36 10.32 -7.03 0.73
C ALA A 36 10.11 -5.63 0.13
N ILE A 37 9.20 -5.48 -0.84
CA ILE A 37 8.85 -4.17 -1.40
C ILE A 37 8.08 -3.31 -0.40
N TYR A 38 7.33 -3.94 0.51
CA TYR A 38 6.65 -3.27 1.61
C TYR A 38 7.59 -2.98 2.78
N ARG A 39 8.89 -3.26 2.69
CA ARG A 39 9.85 -2.90 3.74
C ARG A 39 11.22 -2.59 3.11
N PRO A 40 11.34 -1.54 2.26
CA PRO A 40 12.58 -1.26 1.56
C PRO A 40 13.64 -0.72 2.53
N ALA A 41 14.34 -1.62 3.20
CA ALA A 41 15.41 -1.34 4.16
C ALA A 41 15.07 -0.28 5.24
N GLY A 42 13.81 -0.24 5.68
CA GLY A 42 13.35 0.73 6.70
C GLY A 42 13.08 2.15 6.19
N ARG A 43 13.14 2.41 4.87
CA ARG A 43 12.81 3.72 4.29
C ARG A 43 11.36 4.13 4.51
N VAL A 44 10.44 3.17 4.57
CA VAL A 44 9.04 3.43 4.90
C VAL A 44 8.87 3.27 6.41
N ASN A 45 8.90 4.40 7.11
CA ASN A 45 8.87 4.46 8.58
C ASN A 45 7.71 5.30 9.13
N THR A 46 6.91 5.93 8.25
CA THR A 46 5.73 6.70 8.62
C THR A 46 4.54 6.35 7.72
N PRO A 47 3.30 6.55 8.20
CA PRO A 47 2.08 6.38 7.41
C PRO A 47 2.07 7.21 6.12
N GLY A 48 2.57 8.46 6.20
CA GLY A 48 2.62 9.37 5.05
C GLY A 48 3.55 8.85 3.95
N VAL A 49 4.72 8.32 4.32
CA VAL A 49 5.66 7.72 3.37
C VAL A 49 5.08 6.46 2.74
N LEU A 50 4.38 5.61 3.53
CA LEU A 50 3.71 4.43 3.00
C LEU A 50 2.66 4.81 1.96
N ARG A 51 1.79 5.78 2.26
CA ARG A 51 0.79 6.25 1.31
C ARG A 51 1.44 6.82 0.03
N GLY A 52 2.51 7.61 0.18
CA GLY A 52 3.25 8.15 -0.96
C GLY A 52 3.88 7.08 -1.85
N MET A 53 4.30 5.95 -1.28
CA MET A 53 4.79 4.81 -2.07
C MET A 53 3.68 4.17 -2.91
N VAL A 54 2.49 3.99 -2.32
CA VAL A 54 1.31 3.47 -3.05
C VAL A 54 0.91 4.43 -4.17
N GLU A 55 0.92 5.74 -3.91
CA GLU A 55 0.67 6.78 -4.94
C GLU A 55 1.68 6.72 -6.08
N SER A 56 2.95 6.49 -5.77
CA SER A 56 4.00 6.36 -6.78
C SER A 56 3.74 5.14 -7.67
N CYS A 57 3.37 4.00 -7.09
CA CYS A 57 2.99 2.81 -7.85
C CYS A 57 1.71 3.03 -8.69
N ASN A 58 0.71 3.73 -8.16
CA ASN A 58 -0.50 4.13 -8.89
C ASN A 58 -0.14 4.93 -10.15
N THR A 59 0.75 5.91 -10.01
CA THR A 59 1.20 6.78 -11.11
C THR A 59 2.07 6.03 -12.11
N GLU A 60 3.08 5.28 -11.65
CA GLU A 60 3.99 4.52 -12.51
C GLU A 60 3.26 3.48 -13.38
N LEU A 61 2.20 2.87 -12.84
CA LEU A 61 1.39 1.86 -13.51
C LEU A 61 0.13 2.44 -14.16
N ASN A 62 -0.10 3.75 -14.05
CA ASN A 62 -1.27 4.46 -14.56
C ASN A 62 -2.60 3.77 -14.18
N LEU A 63 -2.74 3.36 -12.91
CA LEU A 63 -3.92 2.63 -12.42
C LEU A 63 -5.15 3.55 -12.28
N GLY A 64 -4.93 4.86 -12.19
CA GLY A 64 -6.02 5.85 -12.14
C GLY A 64 -6.75 5.88 -10.79
N LEU A 65 -6.11 5.41 -9.72
CA LEU A 65 -6.70 5.39 -8.38
C LEU A 65 -6.85 6.80 -7.83
N PHE A 66 -7.97 7.03 -7.14
CA PHE A 66 -8.23 8.27 -6.42
C PHE A 66 -7.45 8.32 -5.09
N PRO A 67 -7.24 9.52 -4.51
CA PRO A 67 -6.50 9.68 -3.25
C PRO A 67 -7.07 8.86 -2.07
N GLU A 68 -8.39 8.71 -2.00
CA GLU A 68 -9.10 7.89 -1.02
C GLU A 68 -8.83 6.39 -1.19
N GLU A 69 -8.75 5.92 -2.43
CA GLU A 69 -8.43 4.52 -2.78
C GLU A 69 -6.98 4.19 -2.44
N VAL A 70 -6.06 5.10 -2.78
CA VAL A 70 -4.65 5.00 -2.38
C VAL A 70 -4.52 4.99 -0.85
N THR A 71 -5.31 5.80 -0.16
CA THR A 71 -5.35 5.81 1.31
C THR A 71 -5.91 4.51 1.88
N ALA A 72 -6.95 3.94 1.28
CA ALA A 72 -7.54 2.65 1.66
C ALA A 72 -6.54 1.50 1.51
N ILE A 73 -5.87 1.40 0.35
CA ILE A 73 -4.79 0.42 0.10
C ILE A 73 -3.67 0.59 1.14
N SER A 74 -3.21 1.83 1.34
CA SER A 74 -2.16 2.14 2.31
C SER A 74 -2.55 1.76 3.74
N ALA A 75 -3.82 1.93 4.12
CA ALA A 75 -4.34 1.56 5.43
C ALA A 75 -4.32 0.03 5.65
N VAL A 76 -4.69 -0.76 4.64
CA VAL A 76 -4.60 -2.23 4.67
C VAL A 76 -3.15 -2.68 4.81
N LEU A 77 -2.25 -2.12 4.01
CA LEU A 77 -0.81 -2.42 4.12
C LEU A 77 -0.26 -2.03 5.49
N ASN A 78 -0.71 -0.91 6.05
CA ASN A 78 -0.32 -0.52 7.40
C ASN A 78 -0.81 -1.54 8.43
N ARG A 79 -2.07 -1.99 8.37
CA ARG A 79 -2.63 -2.99 9.30
C ARG A 79 -1.83 -4.30 9.25
N ASP A 80 -1.49 -4.77 8.06
CA ASP A 80 -0.99 -6.13 7.86
C ASP A 80 0.55 -6.21 7.99
N HIS A 81 1.27 -5.19 7.53
CA HIS A 81 2.73 -5.22 7.43
C HIS A 81 3.47 -4.27 8.38
N TYR A 82 2.97 -3.04 8.57
CA TYR A 82 3.75 -1.98 9.27
C TYR A 82 3.34 -1.73 10.71
N ARG A 83 2.05 -1.73 11.00
CA ARG A 83 1.43 -1.46 12.31
C ARG A 83 1.86 -0.13 12.91
N PHE A 84 1.96 0.94 12.11
CA PHE A 84 2.15 2.29 12.62
C PHE A 84 1.02 2.66 13.58
N LYS A 85 1.34 3.42 14.64
CA LYS A 85 0.40 3.80 15.70
C LYS A 85 -0.38 5.05 15.36
#